data_AF-A0A842YA99-F1
#
_entry.id   AF-A0A842YA99-F1
#
_cell.length_a   1.000
_cell.length_b   1.000
_cell.length_c   1.000
_cell.angle_alpha   90.00
_cell.angle_beta   90.00
_cell.angle_gamma   90.00
#
_symmetry.space_group_name_H-M   'P 1'
#
loop_
_entity.id
_entity.type
_entity.pdbx_description
1 polymer ?
#
loop_
_entity_poly.entity_id
_entity_poly.type
_entity_poly.pdbx_seq_one_letter_code
_entity_poly.pdbx_strand_id
1 'polypeptide(L)'
;MSFKAKKYRVRGAEGVQADLESMPDSYKVRVSRVFLADGNALAMDTSELLETLQVLYTALPSLARVGVYGYAKDVRDKSVDELRKLKDAGLGIVYFGLETGDDELL
;
A
#
# COMPACT_ATOMS: atom_id res chain seq x y z
N MET A 1 -27.23 7.61 -7.46
CA MET A 1 -26.65 7.50 -6.11
C MET A 1 -25.23 8.04 -6.17
N SER A 2 -25.01 9.25 -5.64
CA SER A 2 -23.72 9.94 -5.71
C SER A 2 -22.76 9.36 -4.66
N PHE A 3 -21.64 8.78 -5.10
CA PHE A 3 -20.54 8.35 -4.24
C PHE A 3 -19.85 9.59 -3.65
N LYS A 4 -20.46 10.17 -2.61
CA LYS A 4 -19.92 11.32 -1.89
C LYS A 4 -18.64 10.94 -1.14
N ALA A 5 -17.52 11.43 -1.66
CA ALA A 5 -16.38 11.95 -0.92
C ALA A 5 -15.87 11.09 0.25
N LYS A 6 -15.24 9.94 -0.06
CA LYS A 6 -14.15 9.49 0.82
C LYS A 6 -12.98 10.45 0.60
N LYS A 7 -12.72 11.33 1.57
CA LYS A 7 -11.48 12.08 1.61
C LYS A 7 -10.33 11.07 1.57
N TYR A 8 -9.53 11.13 0.51
CA TYR A 8 -8.23 10.45 0.46
C TYR A 8 -7.51 10.80 1.76
N ARG A 9 -7.30 9.79 2.60
CA ARG A 9 -6.63 9.97 3.87
C ARG A 9 -5.65 8.84 3.99
N VAL A 10 -4.42 9.14 3.57
CA VAL A 10 -3.26 8.32 3.87
C VAL A 10 -3.27 8.12 5.38
N ARG A 11 -3.58 6.89 5.79
CA ARG A 11 -3.52 6.51 7.20
C ARG A 11 -2.08 6.21 7.62
N GLY A 12 -1.14 6.18 6.67
CA GLY A 12 0.29 6.06 6.91
C GLY A 12 0.66 4.85 7.76
N ALA A 13 1.86 4.89 8.32
CA ALA A 13 2.30 3.88 9.28
C ALA A 13 1.45 3.89 10.57
N GLU A 14 1.07 5.07 11.07
CA GLU A 14 0.32 5.21 12.33
C GLU A 14 -1.06 4.54 12.30
N GLY A 15 -1.82 4.73 11.23
CA GLY A 15 -3.14 4.13 11.11
C GLY A 15 -3.08 2.63 10.85
N VAL A 16 -2.07 2.17 10.11
CA VAL A 16 -1.80 0.73 9.96
C VAL A 16 -1.41 0.12 11.31
N GLN A 17 -0.59 0.81 12.09
CA GLN A 17 -0.23 0.37 13.44
C GLN A 17 -1.46 0.28 14.35
N ALA A 18 -2.32 1.30 14.38
CA ALA A 18 -3.55 1.27 15.17
C ALA A 18 -4.48 0.10 14.77
N ASP A 19 -4.63 -0.17 13.48
CA ASP A 19 -5.42 -1.29 12.98
C ASP A 19 -4.81 -2.64 13.45
N LEU A 20 -3.48 -2.78 13.42
CA LEU A 20 -2.76 -3.97 13.90
C LEU A 20 -2.83 -4.15 15.42
N GLU A 21 -2.77 -3.06 16.20
CA GLU A 21 -2.89 -3.12 17.66
C GLU A 21 -4.26 -3.64 18.10
N SER A 22 -5.32 -3.36 17.33
CA SER A 22 -6.66 -3.89 17.58
C SER A 22 -6.82 -5.39 17.27
N MET A 23 -5.83 -6.00 16.61
CA MET A 23 -5.89 -7.38 16.13
C MET A 23 -5.26 -8.37 17.12
N PRO A 24 -5.94 -9.48 17.47
CA PRO A 24 -5.38 -10.50 18.36
C PRO A 24 -4.12 -11.16 17.77
N ASP A 25 -3.15 -11.49 18.62
CA ASP A 25 -1.88 -12.10 18.17
C ASP A 25 -2.08 -13.46 17.48
N SER A 26 -3.08 -14.23 17.92
CA SER A 26 -3.48 -15.48 17.28
C SER A 26 -3.96 -15.30 15.84
N TYR A 27 -4.46 -14.12 15.49
CA TYR A 27 -4.80 -13.76 14.12
C TYR A 27 -3.55 -13.29 13.37
N LYS A 28 -2.72 -12.42 13.97
CA LYS A 28 -1.48 -11.89 13.35
C LYS A 28 -0.55 -12.99 12.86
N VAL A 29 -0.36 -14.06 13.63
CA VAL A 29 0.49 -15.21 13.25
C VAL A 29 -0.03 -15.98 12.02
N ARG A 30 -1.29 -15.77 11.63
CA ARG A 30 -1.90 -16.43 10.46
C ARG A 30 -1.90 -15.55 9.21
N VAL A 31 -1.60 -14.26 9.35
CA VAL A 31 -1.56 -13.34 8.21
C VAL A 31 -0.27 -13.57 7.44
N SER A 32 -0.41 -14.07 6.21
CA SER A 32 0.72 -14.29 5.30
C SER A 32 0.79 -13.31 4.15
N ARG A 33 -0.28 -12.53 3.93
CA ARG A 33 -0.41 -11.58 2.84
C ARG A 33 -1.18 -10.35 3.29
N VAL A 34 -0.70 -9.18 2.92
CA VAL A 34 -1.37 -7.90 3.14
C VAL A 34 -1.55 -7.18 1.81
N PHE A 35 -2.68 -6.53 1.64
CA PHE A 35 -2.96 -5.69 0.48
C PHE A 35 -3.32 -4.27 0.92
N LEU A 36 -2.51 -3.30 0.51
CA LEU A 36 -2.74 -1.87 0.72
C LEU A 36 -3.68 -1.37 -0.37
N ALA A 37 -4.97 -1.30 -0.03
CA ALA A 37 -6.07 -1.06 -0.96
C ALA A 37 -6.41 0.43 -1.17
N ASP A 38 -5.61 1.37 -0.65
CA ASP A 38 -5.87 2.79 -0.90
C ASP A 38 -5.63 3.07 -2.39
N GLY A 39 -6.53 3.84 -3.01
CA GLY A 39 -6.73 3.94 -4.46
C GLY A 39 -5.53 4.46 -5.25
N ASN A 40 -4.46 4.88 -4.56
CA ASN A 40 -3.14 5.11 -5.10
C ASN A 40 -2.06 5.03 -4.01
N ALA A 41 -1.89 3.86 -3.39
CA ALA A 41 -0.88 3.69 -2.36
C ALA A 41 0.55 3.97 -2.86
N LEU A 42 0.83 3.79 -4.16
CA LEU A 42 2.12 4.14 -4.76
C LEU A 42 2.40 5.64 -4.86
N ALA A 43 1.39 6.51 -4.84
CA ALA A 43 1.61 7.96 -4.80
C ALA A 43 2.11 8.47 -3.44
N MET A 44 2.08 7.63 -2.40
CA MET A 44 2.70 7.97 -1.13
C MET A 44 4.21 8.16 -1.28
N ASP A 45 4.79 9.00 -0.43
CA ASP A 45 6.23 9.17 -0.36
C ASP A 45 6.92 7.82 -0.10
N THR A 46 8.05 7.59 -0.76
CA THR A 46 8.77 6.32 -0.65
C THR A 46 9.15 6.01 0.80
N SER A 47 9.50 7.03 1.59
CA SER A 47 9.77 6.89 3.03
C SER A 47 8.57 6.40 3.82
N GLU A 48 7.37 6.92 3.53
CA GLU A 48 6.15 6.56 4.24
C GLU A 48 5.69 5.13 3.91
N LEU A 49 5.88 4.71 2.65
CA LEU A 49 5.69 3.31 2.25
C LEU A 49 6.67 2.37 2.94
N LEU A 50 7.94 2.76 3.04
CA LEU A 50 8.96 1.96 3.74
C LEU A 50 8.60 1.80 5.23
N GLU A 51 8.17 2.88 5.89
CA GLU A 51 7.73 2.85 7.28
C GLU A 51 6.50 1.95 7.46
N THR A 52 5.53 2.05 6.55
CA THR A 52 4.34 1.20 6.56
C THR A 52 4.71 -0.29 6.40
N LEU A 53 5.61 -0.61 5.47
CA LEU A 53 6.11 -1.98 5.29
C LEU A 53 6.82 -2.48 6.55
N GLN A 54 7.65 -1.64 7.18
CA GLN A 54 8.35 -1.99 8.40
C GLN A 54 7.38 -2.32 9.54
N VAL A 55 6.34 -1.52 9.73
CA VAL A 55 5.28 -1.80 10.73
C VAL A 55 4.60 -3.14 10.45
N LEU A 56 4.23 -3.41 9.20
CA LEU A 56 3.58 -4.65 8.80
C LEU A 56 4.45 -5.88 9.06
N TYR A 57 5.71 -5.87 8.62
CA TYR A 57 6.62 -7.00 8.81
C TYR A 57 7.04 -7.19 10.27
N THR A 58 7.03 -6.12 11.07
CA THR A 58 7.27 -6.23 12.53
C THR A 58 6.08 -6.86 13.24
N ALA A 59 4.85 -6.48 12.88
CA ALA A 59 3.65 -6.93 13.57
C ALA A 59 3.12 -8.30 13.10
N LEU A 60 3.45 -8.72 11.87
CA LEU A 60 2.91 -9.91 11.23
C LEU A 60 4.04 -10.92 10.94
N PRO A 61 4.33 -11.84 11.88
CA PRO A 61 5.53 -12.68 11.80
C PRO A 61 5.51 -13.70 10.65
N SER A 62 4.33 -14.01 10.12
CA SER A 62 4.15 -14.94 9.00
C SER A 62 3.99 -14.23 7.65
N LEU A 63 4.15 -12.90 7.61
CA LEU A 63 3.94 -12.09 6.41
C LEU A 63 4.98 -12.45 5.36
N ALA A 64 4.51 -12.94 4.22
CA ALA A 64 5.37 -13.35 3.10
C ALA A 64 5.37 -12.31 1.98
N ARG A 65 4.33 -11.48 1.87
CA ARG A 65 4.21 -10.49 0.79
C ARG A 65 3.23 -9.39 1.11
N VAL A 66 3.59 -8.17 0.75
CA VAL A 66 2.68 -7.01 0.66
C VAL A 66 2.40 -6.68 -0.80
N GLY A 67 1.14 -6.38 -1.13
CA GLY A 67 0.74 -5.82 -2.42
C GLY A 67 0.10 -4.44 -2.26
N VAL A 68 0.18 -3.62 -3.30
CA VAL A 68 -0.43 -2.27 -3.34
C VAL A 68 -1.26 -2.09 -4.61
N TYR A 69 -2.19 -1.15 -4.57
CA TYR A 69 -2.74 -0.54 -5.78
C TYR A 69 -1.90 0.68 -6.20
N GLY A 70 -1.75 0.90 -7.50
CA GLY A 70 -1.12 2.12 -8.03
C GLY A 70 -1.46 2.35 -9.49
N TYR A 71 -1.28 3.58 -9.99
CA TYR A 71 -1.40 3.84 -11.43
C TYR A 71 -0.02 3.78 -12.11
N ALA A 72 -0.02 3.54 -13.42
CA ALA A 72 1.20 3.50 -14.21
C ALA A 72 1.96 4.83 -14.22
N LYS A 73 1.29 5.96 -13.93
CA LYS A 73 1.92 7.27 -13.76
C LYS A 73 2.73 7.37 -12.47
N ASP A 74 2.23 6.85 -11.35
CA ASP A 74 2.90 7.00 -10.04
C ASP A 74 4.14 6.11 -9.94
N VAL A 75 4.18 5.00 -10.69
CA VAL A 75 5.41 4.22 -10.86
C VAL A 75 6.45 4.98 -11.67
N ARG A 76 6.04 5.83 -12.63
CA ARG A 76 6.96 6.69 -13.39
C ARG A 76 7.49 7.85 -12.55
N ASP A 77 6.73 8.30 -11.56
CA ASP A 77 7.14 9.39 -10.67
C ASP A 77 8.17 8.93 -9.62
N LYS A 78 8.32 7.61 -9.39
CA LYS A 78 9.39 7.04 -8.57
C LYS A 78 10.60 6.65 -9.41
N SER A 79 11.78 6.95 -8.88
CA SER A 79 13.03 6.46 -9.46
C SER A 79 13.13 4.94 -9.35
N VAL A 80 13.94 4.34 -10.23
CA VAL A 80 14.22 2.90 -10.20
C VAL A 80 14.80 2.47 -8.85
N ASP A 81 15.62 3.31 -8.22
CA ASP A 81 16.23 2.99 -6.93
C ASP A 81 15.23 3.03 -5.78
N GLU A 82 14.23 3.90 -5.82
CA GLU A 82 13.12 3.87 -4.87
C GLU A 82 12.27 2.61 -5.02
N LEU A 83 11.96 2.21 -6.26
CA LEU A 83 11.22 0.98 -6.52
C LEU A 83 11.99 -0.26 -6.05
N ARG A 84 13.33 -0.27 -6.21
CA ARG A 84 14.19 -1.32 -5.65
C ARG A 84 14.11 -1.38 -4.13
N LYS A 85 14.25 -0.23 -3.45
CA LYS A 85 14.13 -0.17 -1.98
C LYS A 85 12.79 -0.71 -1.49
N LEU A 86 11.69 -0.35 -2.16
CA LEU A 86 10.36 -0.86 -1.81
C LEU A 86 10.24 -2.37 -2.01
N LYS A 87 10.76 -2.88 -3.14
CA LYS A 87 10.81 -4.32 -3.40
C LYS A 87 11.61 -5.07 -2.34
N ASP A 88 12.78 -4.55 -1.97
CA ASP A 88 13.65 -5.18 -0.99
C ASP A 88 13.07 -5.09 0.44
N ALA A 89 12.25 -4.07 0.72
CA ALA A 89 11.43 -3.97 1.92
C ALA A 89 10.16 -4.87 1.88
N GLY A 90 9.97 -5.68 0.83
CA GLY A 90 8.93 -6.69 0.75
C GLY A 90 7.63 -6.26 0.06
N LEU A 91 7.63 -5.13 -0.67
CA LEU A 91 6.56 -4.81 -1.62
C LEU A 91 6.69 -5.70 -2.87
N GLY A 92 5.87 -6.75 -2.95
CA GLY A 92 6.03 -7.79 -3.95
C GLY A 92 5.10 -7.67 -5.17
N ILE A 93 3.95 -7.01 -5.04
CA ILE A 93 3.03 -6.81 -6.17
C ILE A 93 2.48 -5.39 -6.19
N VAL A 94 2.47 -4.81 -7.39
CA VAL A 94 1.70 -3.61 -7.72
C VAL A 94 0.55 -4.03 -8.64
N TYR A 95 -0.68 -3.82 -8.21
CA TYR A 95 -1.86 -3.97 -9.05
C TYR A 95 -2.15 -2.63 -9.71
N PHE A 96 -2.11 -2.63 -11.04
CA PHE A 96 -2.38 -1.43 -11.81
C PHE A 96 -3.87 -1.27 -12.07
N GLY A 97 -4.41 -0.14 -11.63
CA GLY A 97 -5.68 0.36 -12.14
C GLY A 97 -5.50 0.83 -13.57
N LEU A 98 -5.83 0.00 -14.55
CA LEU A 98 -6.09 0.49 -15.91
C LEU A 98 -7.44 1.21 -15.87
N GLU A 99 -7.44 2.45 -15.38
CA GLU A 99 -8.50 3.39 -15.75
C GLU A 99 -8.40 3.52 -17.27
N THR A 100 -9.52 3.29 -17.93
CA THR A 100 -9.66 3.16 -19.37
C THR A 100 -9.00 4.34 -20.10
N GLY A 101 -8.25 4.05 -21.16
CA GLY A 101 -7.64 5.06 -22.02
C GLY A 101 -8.68 5.83 -22.84
N ASP A 102 -9.39 6.74 -22.19
CA ASP A 102 -10.25 7.72 -22.83
C ASP A 102 -9.93 9.10 -22.26
N ASP A 103 -9.12 9.86 -23.02
CA ASP A 103 -8.66 11.22 -22.70
C ASP A 103 -9.78 12.27 -22.92
N GLU A 104 -11.04 11.88 -23.17
CA GLU A 104 -12.16 12.79 -23.48
C GLU A 104 -13.22 12.94 -22.37
N LEU A 105 -13.00 12.45 -21.14
CA LEU A 105 -13.99 12.56 -20.04
C LEU A 105 -13.43 13.14 -18.72
N LEU A 106 -12.55 14.14 -18.80
CA LEU A 106 -12.13 14.95 -17.64
C LEU A 106 -12.72 16.36 -17.64
#